data_AF-A0AAW2ZI37-F1
#
_entry.id   AF-A0AAW2ZI37-F1
#
_cell.length_a   1.000
_cell.length_b   1.000
_cell.length_c   1.000
_cell.angle_alpha   90.00
_cell.angle_beta   90.00
_cell.angle_gamma   90.00
#
_symmetry.space_group_name_H-M   'P 1'
#
loop_
_entity.id
_entity.type
_entity.pdbx_description
1 polymer ?
#
loop_
_entity_poly.entity_id
_entity_poly.type
_entity_poly.pdbx_seq_one_letter_code
_entity_poly.pdbx_strand_id
1 'polypeptide(L)'
;MLTRFKYFALRNIQSHTPKASLAQSVRYIKKKKRTIKREDDFDGGEDAPDMGSQSEAVASLLKMFNPSEEDVKRMNEARDFSMKKYDTNLQSNIETYPHLFSKQAPDVISPSDKNKLSLISIPDYENYFSIDGFGGNLDRTFLFLFQRALLIRQQTIELAQSLHARFNNQQDQVKGHLVTGAKGSGTSCILNTLVHHAHKNNFIVFYIPSGKYWTHGSHIIHMNSTGLYEAPICTFKWLRSFFASNKHLLKKMPTHGLLDNHSNLYELCEWGASSLENSTVAFKTVLDELYIDTSTKMVFAIDDYDALQDYSHFHLGELTHIDQTGYRLKHVHGKEYVLVEFLDRIMMQNSPNRFFVGAQSVEKSVKDAPLSIVTVPDVYDPQELNVMVEYYKSCFKDVSVKDELMNPGKLIDDLINNGRF
;
A
#
# COMPACT_ATOMS: atom_id res chain seq x y z
N MET A 1 22.87 -26.18 -8.36
CA MET A 1 21.43 -26.50 -8.48
C MET A 1 20.53 -25.61 -7.60
N LEU A 2 20.95 -25.21 -6.39
CA LEU A 2 20.19 -24.30 -5.51
C LEU A 2 19.98 -22.87 -6.06
N THR A 3 20.86 -22.37 -6.94
CA THR A 3 20.74 -21.01 -7.51
C THR A 3 19.63 -20.89 -8.56
N ARG A 4 19.22 -22.00 -9.20
CA ARG A 4 18.10 -22.01 -10.16
C ARG A 4 16.72 -22.08 -9.48
N PHE A 5 16.64 -22.54 -8.23
CA PHE A 5 15.37 -22.64 -7.49
C PHE A 5 14.87 -21.27 -6.98
N LYS A 6 15.77 -20.35 -6.60
CA LYS A 6 15.41 -18.99 -6.16
C LYS A 6 14.78 -18.14 -7.27
N TYR A 7 15.20 -18.33 -8.52
CA TYR A 7 14.64 -17.60 -9.67
C TYR A 7 13.26 -18.12 -10.11
N PHE A 8 12.93 -19.38 -9.83
CA PHE A 8 11.62 -19.95 -10.20
C PHE A 8 10.49 -19.48 -9.27
N ALA A 9 10.80 -19.23 -7.99
CA ALA A 9 9.83 -18.69 -7.03
C ALA A 9 9.46 -17.23 -7.32
N LEU A 10 10.42 -16.40 -7.77
CA LEU A 10 10.17 -15.00 -8.12
C LEU A 10 9.38 -14.84 -9.44
N ARG A 11 9.56 -15.77 -10.40
CA ARG A 11 8.84 -15.72 -11.68
C ARG A 11 7.36 -16.12 -11.58
N ASN A 12 7.00 -17.01 -10.65
CA ASN A 12 5.61 -17.46 -10.48
C ASN A 12 4.71 -16.45 -9.75
N ILE A 13 5.29 -15.43 -9.09
CA ILE A 13 4.55 -14.28 -8.58
C ILE A 13 4.19 -13.31 -9.72
N GLN A 14 4.85 -13.40 -10.88
CA GLN A 14 4.77 -12.42 -11.98
C GLN A 14 3.83 -12.78 -13.15
N SER A 15 3.12 -13.92 -13.15
CA SER A 15 2.19 -14.25 -14.24
C SER A 15 0.81 -14.68 -13.75
N HIS A 16 -0.16 -13.79 -13.88
CA HIS A 16 -1.57 -14.12 -13.72
C HIS A 16 -2.11 -14.81 -14.99
N THR A 17 -2.38 -16.11 -14.89
CA THR A 17 -3.60 -16.70 -15.47
C THR A 17 -4.13 -17.79 -14.51
N PRO A 18 -5.36 -17.67 -13.99
CA PRO A 18 -5.89 -18.61 -12.97
C PRO A 18 -6.09 -20.04 -13.49
N LYS A 19 -6.21 -20.23 -14.80
CA LYS A 19 -6.54 -21.54 -15.41
C LYS A 19 -5.33 -22.49 -15.50
N ALA A 20 -4.11 -21.96 -15.57
CA ALA A 20 -2.91 -22.77 -15.71
C ALA A 20 -2.47 -23.41 -14.38
N SER A 21 -2.62 -22.70 -13.25
CA SER A 21 -2.23 -23.21 -11.93
C SER A 21 -3.18 -24.31 -11.43
N LEU A 22 -4.49 -24.19 -11.70
CA LEU A 22 -5.46 -25.23 -11.33
C LEU A 22 -5.24 -26.53 -12.12
N ALA A 23 -4.95 -26.44 -13.42
CA ALA A 23 -4.68 -27.61 -14.26
C ALA A 23 -3.36 -28.32 -13.87
N GLN A 24 -2.34 -27.56 -13.45
CA GLN A 24 -1.06 -28.10 -12.96
C GLN A 24 -1.21 -28.74 -11.57
N SER A 25 -1.94 -28.12 -10.65
CA SER A 25 -2.24 -28.67 -9.33
C SER A 25 -3.13 -29.92 -9.42
N VAL A 26 -4.13 -29.94 -10.30
CA VAL A 26 -4.97 -31.14 -10.56
C VAL A 26 -4.16 -32.26 -11.23
N ARG A 27 -3.22 -31.95 -12.14
CA ARG A 27 -2.29 -32.95 -12.70
C ARG A 27 -1.33 -33.51 -11.65
N TYR A 28 -0.82 -32.68 -10.75
CA TYR A 28 0.05 -33.11 -9.65
C TYR A 28 -0.69 -34.03 -8.67
N ILE A 29 -1.93 -33.66 -8.29
CA ILE A 29 -2.80 -34.48 -7.42
C ILE A 29 -3.21 -35.79 -8.10
N LYS A 30 -3.54 -35.78 -9.40
CA LYS A 30 -3.85 -37.00 -10.17
C LYS A 30 -2.62 -37.91 -10.34
N LYS A 31 -1.42 -37.34 -10.46
CA LYS A 31 -0.16 -38.11 -10.54
C LYS A 31 0.14 -38.77 -9.19
N LYS A 32 -0.08 -38.06 -8.06
CA LYS A 32 0.10 -38.58 -6.70
C LYS A 32 -0.92 -39.66 -6.33
N LYS A 33 -2.20 -39.50 -6.73
CA LYS A 33 -3.24 -40.55 -6.58
C LYS A 33 -2.98 -41.80 -7.43
N ARG A 34 -2.26 -41.68 -8.56
CA ARG A 34 -1.84 -42.84 -9.37
C ARG A 34 -0.63 -43.57 -8.79
N THR A 35 0.23 -42.88 -8.03
CA THR A 35 1.32 -43.51 -7.28
C THR A 35 0.79 -44.27 -6.06
N ILE A 36 -0.22 -43.71 -5.38
CA ILE A 36 -0.83 -44.32 -4.17
C ILE A 36 -1.74 -45.52 -4.51
N LYS A 37 -2.23 -45.64 -5.76
CA LYS A 37 -3.03 -46.81 -6.22
C LYS A 37 -2.21 -47.96 -6.81
N ARG A 38 -0.89 -47.97 -6.59
CA ARG A 38 0.02 -49.02 -7.08
C ARG A 38 0.83 -49.69 -5.95
N GLU A 39 0.33 -49.59 -4.72
CA GLU A 39 0.93 -50.22 -3.52
C GLU A 39 -0.11 -51.08 -2.77
N ASP A 40 -1.01 -51.75 -3.51
CA ASP A 40 -1.94 -52.74 -2.94
C ASP A 40 -1.58 -54.17 -3.40
N ASP A 41 -0.28 -54.48 -3.54
CA ASP A 41 0.23 -55.84 -3.74
C ASP A 41 1.71 -55.88 -3.35
N PHE A 42 2.05 -55.92 -2.06
CA PHE A 42 3.31 -56.50 -1.60
C PHE A 42 3.25 -56.90 -0.12
N ASP A 43 3.69 -58.14 0.11
CA ASP A 43 3.65 -58.90 1.35
C ASP A 43 4.63 -58.35 2.41
N GLY A 44 4.38 -58.71 3.67
CA GLY A 44 4.90 -58.07 4.87
C GLY A 44 6.42 -57.82 4.99
N GLY A 45 6.75 -56.70 5.64
CA GLY A 45 8.07 -56.36 6.15
C GLY A 45 7.98 -55.06 6.97
N GLU A 46 8.25 -55.16 8.27
CA GLU A 46 8.35 -54.01 9.18
C GLU A 46 9.53 -53.12 8.78
N ASP A 47 9.28 -51.99 8.13
CA ASP A 47 10.18 -50.84 8.12
C ASP A 47 9.34 -49.56 7.98
N ALA A 48 9.26 -48.80 9.07
CA ALA A 48 8.55 -47.52 9.11
C ALA A 48 9.25 -46.50 8.19
N PRO A 49 8.53 -45.71 7.38
CA PRO A 49 9.15 -44.71 6.52
C PRO A 49 9.77 -43.59 7.36
N ASP A 50 11.03 -43.27 7.03
CA ASP A 50 11.82 -42.20 7.65
C ASP A 50 11.08 -40.85 7.61
N MET A 51 10.61 -40.43 8.78
CA MET A 51 9.89 -39.18 9.04
C MET A 51 10.80 -37.93 9.01
N GLY A 52 12.11 -38.09 8.76
CA GLY A 52 13.08 -37.00 8.75
C GLY A 52 12.81 -35.92 7.69
N SER A 53 12.32 -36.29 6.51
CA SER A 53 12.20 -35.34 5.38
C SER A 53 11.02 -34.35 5.50
N GLN A 54 9.99 -34.67 6.29
CA GLN A 54 8.87 -33.75 6.55
C GLN A 54 9.20 -32.76 7.67
N SER A 55 10.02 -33.18 8.64
CA SER A 55 10.51 -32.34 9.72
C SER A 55 11.38 -31.19 9.21
N GLU A 56 12.28 -31.45 8.26
CA GLU A 56 13.12 -30.39 7.67
C GLU A 56 12.32 -29.36 6.85
N ALA A 57 11.29 -29.80 6.12
CA ALA A 57 10.43 -28.89 5.34
C ALA A 57 9.58 -27.99 6.25
N VAL A 58 9.06 -28.54 7.34
CA VAL A 58 8.30 -27.79 8.36
C VAL A 58 9.23 -26.86 9.16
N ALA A 59 10.43 -27.30 9.52
CA ALA A 59 11.44 -26.46 10.16
C ALA A 59 11.93 -25.34 9.25
N SER A 60 12.05 -25.59 7.94
CA SER A 60 12.42 -24.57 6.95
C SER A 60 11.29 -23.56 6.72
N LEU A 61 10.02 -23.98 6.79
CA LEU A 61 8.86 -23.08 6.76
C LEU A 61 8.77 -22.25 8.04
N LEU A 62 8.96 -22.85 9.23
CA LEU A 62 8.99 -22.14 10.51
C LEU A 62 10.13 -21.11 10.57
N LYS A 63 11.31 -21.41 10.00
CA LYS A 63 12.40 -20.43 9.82
C LYS A 63 12.03 -19.28 8.86
N MET A 64 11.12 -19.47 7.91
CA MET A 64 10.62 -18.37 7.06
C MET A 64 9.67 -17.44 7.81
N PHE A 65 8.96 -17.94 8.83
CA PHE A 65 8.04 -17.13 9.64
C PHE A 65 8.72 -16.50 10.87
N ASN A 66 9.81 -17.08 11.35
CA ASN A 66 10.66 -16.54 12.42
C ASN A 66 12.10 -16.38 11.91
N PRO A 67 12.41 -15.32 11.16
CA PRO A 67 13.77 -15.08 10.66
C PRO A 67 14.75 -14.97 11.83
N SER A 68 15.95 -15.52 11.66
CA SER A 68 17.02 -15.36 12.65
C SER A 68 17.45 -13.89 12.74
N GLU A 69 18.09 -13.48 13.84
CA GLU A 69 18.66 -12.11 13.95
C GLU A 69 19.63 -11.80 12.80
N GLU A 70 20.39 -12.78 12.31
CA GLU A 70 21.25 -12.61 11.14
C GLU A 70 20.47 -12.43 9.84
N ASP A 71 19.34 -13.13 9.66
CA ASP A 71 18.47 -12.95 8.49
C ASP A 71 17.81 -11.57 8.51
N VAL A 72 17.33 -11.14 9.68
CA VAL A 72 16.81 -9.77 9.88
C VAL A 72 17.90 -8.75 9.59
N LYS A 73 19.13 -8.97 10.09
CA LYS A 73 20.27 -8.09 9.81
C LYS A 73 20.58 -8.02 8.32
N ARG A 74 20.67 -9.16 7.61
CA ARG A 74 20.91 -9.18 6.16
C ARG A 74 19.77 -8.56 5.35
N MET A 75 18.53 -8.76 5.78
CA MET A 75 17.36 -8.10 5.17
C MET A 75 17.42 -6.59 5.37
N ASN A 76 17.80 -6.14 6.57
CA ASN A 76 18.01 -4.73 6.85
C ASN A 76 19.18 -4.17 6.04
N GLU A 77 20.31 -4.87 5.94
CA GLU A 77 21.45 -4.47 5.12
C GLU A 77 21.09 -4.40 3.62
N ALA A 78 20.32 -5.37 3.10
CA ALA A 78 19.83 -5.36 1.72
C ALA A 78 18.83 -4.23 1.47
N ARG A 79 17.94 -3.97 2.44
CA ARG A 79 17.02 -2.83 2.42
C ARG A 79 17.80 -1.52 2.44
N ASP A 80 18.75 -1.36 3.36
CA ASP A 80 19.56 -0.16 3.53
C ASP A 80 20.46 0.07 2.30
N PHE A 81 20.99 -1.00 1.70
CA PHE A 81 21.71 -0.94 0.43
C PHE A 81 20.79 -0.49 -0.72
N SER A 82 19.59 -1.06 -0.83
CA SER A 82 18.58 -0.61 -1.78
C SER A 82 18.26 0.87 -1.53
N MET A 83 18.05 1.26 -0.27
CA MET A 83 17.69 2.62 0.15
C MET A 83 18.77 3.65 -0.17
N LYS A 84 20.04 3.33 0.10
CA LYS A 84 21.20 4.20 -0.17
C LYS A 84 21.45 4.43 -1.66
N LYS A 85 21.02 3.50 -2.53
CA LYS A 85 21.08 3.67 -4.00
C LYS A 85 20.29 4.90 -4.49
N TYR A 86 19.31 5.36 -3.72
CA TYR A 86 18.39 6.42 -4.13
C TYR A 86 18.81 7.85 -3.76
N ASP A 87 19.99 8.04 -3.14
CA ASP A 87 20.46 9.36 -2.67
C ASP A 87 21.85 9.77 -3.18
N THR A 88 22.55 8.88 -3.91
CA THR A 88 23.94 9.18 -4.34
C THR A 88 24.05 10.44 -5.20
N ASN A 89 22.95 10.88 -5.83
CA ASN A 89 22.90 12.03 -6.73
C ASN A 89 21.81 13.06 -6.41
N LEU A 90 21.21 13.04 -5.22
CA LEU A 90 20.09 13.96 -4.92
C LEU A 90 20.54 15.42 -5.03
N GLN A 91 21.62 15.75 -4.33
CA GLN A 91 22.16 17.10 -4.24
C GLN A 91 22.75 17.57 -5.58
N SER A 92 23.48 16.70 -6.28
CA SER A 92 24.05 17.01 -7.59
C SER A 92 22.98 17.27 -8.65
N ASN A 93 21.87 16.53 -8.64
CA ASN A 93 20.76 16.76 -9.56
C ASN A 93 20.03 18.08 -9.27
N ILE A 94 19.82 18.44 -8.00
CA ILE A 94 19.22 19.73 -7.63
C ILE A 94 20.11 20.89 -8.09
N GLU A 95 21.42 20.78 -7.90
CA GLU A 95 22.38 21.81 -8.30
C GLU A 95 22.49 21.94 -9.82
N THR A 96 22.44 20.80 -10.54
CA THR A 96 22.55 20.77 -12.00
C THR A 96 21.25 21.18 -12.69
N TYR A 97 20.08 20.84 -12.12
CA TYR A 97 18.76 21.10 -12.70
C TYR A 97 17.81 21.78 -11.69
N PRO A 98 18.15 22.95 -11.14
CA PRO A 98 17.36 23.59 -10.09
C PRO A 98 15.97 24.04 -10.55
N HIS A 99 15.73 24.12 -11.86
CA HIS A 99 14.41 24.42 -12.45
C HIS A 99 13.44 23.24 -12.40
N LEU A 100 13.94 21.99 -12.33
CA LEU A 100 13.12 20.79 -12.31
C LEU A 100 12.51 20.51 -10.95
N PHE A 101 13.19 20.90 -9.88
CA PHE A 101 12.81 20.54 -8.52
C PHE A 101 12.16 21.71 -7.79
N SER A 102 11.18 21.41 -6.95
CA SER A 102 10.75 22.41 -5.97
C SER A 102 11.84 22.54 -4.91
N LYS A 103 12.26 23.77 -4.63
CA LYS A 103 13.26 24.09 -3.59
C LYS A 103 12.74 23.84 -2.18
N GLN A 104 11.43 23.74 -2.02
CA GLN A 104 10.76 23.45 -0.77
C GLN A 104 10.21 22.02 -0.86
N ALA A 105 10.81 21.08 -0.13
CA ALA A 105 10.08 19.86 0.28
C ALA A 105 8.76 20.35 0.88
N PRO A 106 7.59 19.75 0.56
CA PRO A 106 6.36 20.53 0.46
C PRO A 106 5.82 20.87 1.84
N ASP A 107 6.38 21.88 2.48
CA ASP A 107 5.79 22.55 3.64
C ASP A 107 4.60 23.38 3.15
N VAL A 108 4.70 23.96 1.95
CA VAL A 108 3.62 24.63 1.23
C VAL A 108 3.65 24.22 -0.24
N ILE A 109 2.55 23.67 -0.76
CA ILE A 109 2.38 23.45 -2.21
C ILE A 109 1.67 24.69 -2.77
N SER A 110 2.31 25.38 -3.71
CA SER A 110 1.80 26.62 -4.31
C SER A 110 1.61 26.48 -5.83
N PRO A 111 0.87 27.40 -6.48
CA PRO A 111 0.81 27.46 -7.93
C PRO A 111 2.18 27.61 -8.61
N SER A 112 3.17 28.17 -7.92
CA SER A 112 4.55 28.33 -8.42
C SER A 112 5.34 27.01 -8.47
N ASP A 113 4.82 25.96 -7.83
CA ASP A 113 5.40 24.62 -7.82
C ASP A 113 4.87 23.73 -8.94
N LYS A 114 3.90 24.22 -9.72
CA LYS A 114 3.37 23.50 -10.87
C LYS A 114 4.51 23.11 -11.81
N ASN A 115 4.46 21.88 -12.32
CA ASN A 115 5.46 21.32 -13.23
C ASN A 115 6.86 21.24 -12.61
N LYS A 116 6.95 21.12 -11.27
CA LYS A 116 8.18 20.80 -10.57
C LYS A 116 8.07 19.47 -9.85
N LEU A 117 9.21 18.88 -9.58
CA LEU A 117 9.35 17.63 -8.86
C LEU A 117 9.54 17.91 -7.36
N SER A 118 8.65 17.34 -6.56
CA SER A 118 8.79 17.27 -5.11
C SER A 118 9.68 16.08 -4.76
N LEU A 119 10.78 16.33 -4.05
CA LEU A 119 11.69 15.29 -3.62
C LEU A 119 11.25 14.66 -2.30
N ILE A 120 11.33 13.34 -2.24
CA ILE A 120 11.11 12.58 -1.01
C ILE A 120 12.47 12.11 -0.51
N SER A 121 12.97 12.80 0.51
CA SER A 121 14.23 12.45 1.15
C SER A 121 14.15 11.06 1.81
N ILE A 122 15.30 10.40 2.02
CA ILE A 122 15.35 9.13 2.76
C ILE A 122 14.71 9.26 4.15
N PRO A 123 15.03 10.29 4.97
CA PRO A 123 14.39 10.46 6.26
C PRO A 123 12.87 10.58 6.15
N ASP A 124 12.35 11.33 5.17
CA ASP A 124 10.91 11.44 4.96
C ASP A 124 10.30 10.09 4.54
N TYR A 125 10.95 9.34 3.63
CA TYR A 125 10.50 8.00 3.25
C TYR A 125 10.50 7.03 4.44
N GLU A 126 11.58 7.02 5.22
CA GLU A 126 11.74 6.16 6.39
C GLU A 126 10.69 6.45 7.46
N ASN A 127 10.43 7.74 7.70
CA ASN A 127 9.47 8.18 8.71
C ASN A 127 8.03 7.97 8.27
N TYR A 128 7.70 8.21 7.00
CA TYR A 128 6.30 8.30 6.56
C TYR A 128 5.81 7.11 5.72
N PHE A 129 6.71 6.40 5.03
CA PHE A 129 6.34 5.39 4.03
C PHE A 129 7.04 4.03 4.20
N SER A 130 7.92 3.85 5.20
CA SER A 130 8.79 2.68 5.28
C SER A 130 8.10 1.32 5.41
N ILE A 131 6.91 1.28 6.01
CA ILE A 131 6.18 0.03 6.28
C ILE A 131 5.21 -0.30 5.15
N ASP A 132 4.43 0.70 4.72
CA ASP A 132 3.36 0.51 3.76
C ASP A 132 3.73 0.82 2.33
N GLY A 133 4.78 1.62 2.13
CA GLY A 133 5.21 2.08 0.82
C GLY A 133 4.28 3.14 0.24
N PHE A 134 4.50 3.44 -1.03
CA PHE A 134 3.64 4.31 -1.82
C PHE A 134 2.51 3.54 -2.51
N GLY A 135 1.45 4.27 -2.84
CA GLY A 135 0.36 3.77 -3.67
C GLY A 135 0.78 3.56 -5.14
N GLY A 136 -0.08 2.95 -5.94
CA GLY A 136 0.08 2.86 -7.41
C GLY A 136 1.35 2.16 -7.94
N ASN A 137 1.99 1.28 -7.15
CA ASN A 137 3.28 0.64 -7.46
C ASN A 137 4.49 1.59 -7.57
N LEU A 138 4.41 2.81 -7.04
CA LEU A 138 5.47 3.80 -7.17
C LEU A 138 6.82 3.33 -6.61
N ASP A 139 6.82 2.52 -5.54
CA ASP A 139 8.06 1.93 -5.02
C ASP A 139 8.81 1.11 -6.08
N ARG A 140 8.08 0.35 -6.90
CA ARG A 140 8.71 -0.43 -7.99
C ARG A 140 9.34 0.47 -9.02
N THR A 141 8.69 1.58 -9.37
CA THR A 141 9.26 2.59 -10.27
C THR A 141 10.53 3.17 -9.66
N PHE A 142 10.47 3.58 -8.39
CA PHE A 142 11.63 4.11 -7.69
C PHE A 142 12.76 3.09 -7.53
N LEU A 143 12.52 1.77 -7.54
CA LEU A 143 13.62 0.79 -7.56
C LEU A 143 14.58 0.99 -8.75
N PHE A 144 14.06 1.49 -9.87
CA PHE A 144 14.82 1.74 -11.10
C PHE A 144 15.34 3.17 -11.21
N LEU A 145 14.85 4.10 -10.38
CA LEU A 145 15.24 5.50 -10.39
C LEU A 145 16.13 5.80 -9.19
N PHE A 146 17.28 6.43 -9.41
CA PHE A 146 18.23 6.75 -8.34
C PHE A 146 17.84 7.97 -7.50
N GLN A 147 16.57 8.37 -7.53
CA GLN A 147 16.02 9.53 -6.82
C GLN A 147 14.51 9.34 -6.68
N ARG A 148 13.93 9.63 -5.51
CA ARG A 148 12.47 9.61 -5.32
C ARG A 148 11.90 11.01 -5.51
N ALA A 149 11.17 11.19 -6.60
CA ALA A 149 10.54 12.46 -6.91
C ALA A 149 9.12 12.27 -7.44
N LEU A 150 8.21 13.14 -7.02
CA LEU A 150 6.83 13.18 -7.48
C LEU A 150 6.54 14.50 -8.17
N LEU A 151 5.96 14.46 -9.36
CA LEU A 151 5.57 15.66 -10.10
C LEU A 151 4.40 16.36 -9.39
N ILE A 152 4.56 17.65 -9.12
CA ILE A 152 3.50 18.51 -8.61
C ILE A 152 2.65 18.97 -9.80
N ARG A 153 1.48 18.34 -9.93
CA ARG A 153 0.51 18.62 -10.98
C ARG A 153 -0.51 19.66 -10.50
N GLN A 154 -1.27 20.20 -11.44
CA GLN A 154 -2.35 21.15 -11.15
C GLN A 154 -3.35 20.60 -10.11
N GLN A 155 -3.72 19.33 -10.23
CA GLN A 155 -4.67 18.66 -9.33
C GLN A 155 -4.11 18.53 -7.90
N THR A 156 -2.80 18.36 -7.75
CA THR A 156 -2.14 18.35 -6.43
C THR A 156 -2.25 19.71 -5.75
N ILE A 157 -2.07 20.79 -6.51
CA ILE A 157 -2.17 22.17 -5.99
C ILE A 157 -3.60 22.46 -5.53
N GLU A 158 -4.61 22.07 -6.32
CA GLU A 158 -6.03 22.26 -5.97
C GLU A 158 -6.39 21.50 -4.68
N LEU A 159 -5.96 20.24 -4.55
CA LEU A 159 -6.18 19.45 -3.35
C LEU A 159 -5.46 20.04 -2.12
N ALA A 160 -4.22 20.48 -2.27
CA ALA A 160 -3.48 21.11 -1.17
C ALA A 160 -4.13 22.43 -0.72
N GLN A 161 -4.61 23.24 -1.67
CA GLN A 161 -5.34 24.47 -1.35
C GLN A 161 -6.67 24.19 -0.62
N SER A 162 -7.43 23.20 -1.06
CA SER A 162 -8.66 22.77 -0.38
C SER A 162 -8.38 22.22 1.03
N LEU A 163 -7.32 21.43 1.19
CA LEU A 163 -6.84 20.95 2.50
C LEU A 163 -6.57 22.11 3.47
N HIS A 164 -5.82 23.11 3.03
CA HIS A 164 -5.52 24.28 3.86
C HIS A 164 -6.75 25.14 4.11
N ALA A 165 -7.60 25.37 3.10
CA ALA A 165 -8.84 26.11 3.26
C ALA A 165 -9.73 25.49 4.34
N ARG A 166 -9.89 24.16 4.30
CA ARG A 166 -10.67 23.42 5.29
C ARG A 166 -10.13 23.58 6.71
N PHE A 167 -8.83 23.37 6.91
CA PHE A 167 -8.20 23.49 8.22
C PHE A 167 -8.03 24.92 8.73
N ASN A 168 -8.26 25.91 7.88
CA ASN A 168 -8.33 27.33 8.23
C ASN A 168 -9.78 27.82 8.39
N ASN A 169 -10.76 26.90 8.46
CA ASN A 169 -12.19 27.20 8.56
C ASN A 169 -12.71 28.12 7.45
N GLN A 170 -12.08 28.07 6.27
CA GLN A 170 -12.59 28.71 5.06
C GLN A 170 -13.58 27.73 4.42
N GLN A 171 -14.66 28.24 3.83
CA GLN A 171 -15.84 27.51 3.36
C GLN A 171 -15.54 26.35 2.39
N ASP A 172 -15.06 25.22 2.90
CA ASP A 172 -15.03 23.95 2.20
C ASP A 172 -16.10 23.04 2.82
N GLN A 173 -17.28 23.04 2.20
CA GLN A 173 -18.40 22.19 2.62
C GLN A 173 -18.33 20.78 2.02
N VAL A 174 -17.34 20.51 1.17
CA VAL A 174 -17.21 19.22 0.49
C VAL A 174 -16.87 18.13 1.51
N LYS A 175 -17.52 16.97 1.43
CA LYS A 175 -17.24 15.86 2.38
C LYS A 175 -15.87 15.22 2.20
N GLY A 176 -15.30 15.35 1.01
CA GLY A 176 -13.97 14.89 0.63
C GLY A 176 -13.79 14.91 -0.88
N HIS A 177 -12.64 14.46 -1.35
CA HIS A 177 -12.28 14.46 -2.77
C HIS A 177 -12.07 13.04 -3.28
N LEU A 178 -12.41 12.80 -4.55
CA LEU A 178 -12.09 11.57 -5.26
C LEU A 178 -11.25 11.89 -6.49
N VAL A 179 -10.00 11.46 -6.47
CA VAL A 179 -9.05 11.59 -7.57
C VAL A 179 -9.30 10.47 -8.57
N THR A 180 -9.66 10.81 -9.80
CA THR A 180 -10.01 9.85 -10.85
C THR A 180 -9.29 10.17 -12.16
N GLY A 181 -9.10 9.20 -13.04
CA GLY A 181 -8.46 9.36 -14.35
C GLY A 181 -8.21 8.01 -15.01
N ALA A 182 -7.68 7.99 -16.24
CA ALA A 182 -7.31 6.72 -16.89
C ALA A 182 -6.16 6.01 -16.18
N LYS A 183 -5.97 4.73 -16.53
CA LYS A 183 -4.89 3.92 -15.95
C LYS A 183 -3.55 4.50 -16.36
N GLY A 184 -2.68 4.71 -15.37
CA GLY A 184 -1.35 5.30 -15.60
C GLY A 184 -1.35 6.83 -15.65
N SER A 185 -2.48 7.51 -15.42
CA SER A 185 -2.56 8.98 -15.42
C SER A 185 -1.88 9.63 -14.20
N GLY A 186 -1.53 8.86 -13.17
CA GLY A 186 -0.85 9.37 -11.97
C GLY A 186 -1.78 9.78 -10.83
N THR A 187 -2.97 9.19 -10.73
CA THR A 187 -3.90 9.37 -9.58
C THR A 187 -3.20 9.06 -8.26
N SER A 188 -2.52 7.91 -8.17
CA SER A 188 -1.72 7.55 -6.99
C SER A 188 -0.59 8.54 -6.74
N CYS A 189 0.09 9.07 -7.77
CA CYS A 189 1.13 10.08 -7.58
C CYS A 189 0.58 11.33 -6.89
N ILE A 190 -0.57 11.83 -7.34
CA ILE A 190 -1.23 13.00 -6.75
C ILE A 190 -1.56 12.76 -5.28
N LEU A 191 -2.13 11.59 -4.96
CA LEU A 191 -2.45 11.21 -3.58
C LEU A 191 -1.19 11.16 -2.71
N ASN A 192 -0.13 10.51 -3.18
CA ASN A 192 1.11 10.34 -2.42
C ASN A 192 1.83 11.69 -2.19
N THR A 193 1.79 12.62 -3.16
CA THR A 193 2.32 13.98 -2.97
C THR A 193 1.55 14.73 -1.88
N LEU A 194 0.22 14.59 -1.83
CA LEU A 194 -0.61 15.20 -0.80
C LEU A 194 -0.37 14.57 0.58
N VAL A 195 -0.20 13.25 0.64
CA VAL A 195 0.16 12.53 1.88
C VAL A 195 1.50 13.01 2.43
N HIS A 196 2.52 13.12 1.58
CA HIS A 196 3.82 13.66 1.98
C HIS A 196 3.68 15.09 2.52
N HIS A 197 2.95 15.95 1.81
CA HIS A 197 2.66 17.32 2.25
C HIS A 197 1.95 17.38 3.62
N ALA A 198 0.96 16.51 3.86
CA ALA A 198 0.24 16.43 5.13
C ALA A 198 1.16 16.04 6.30
N HIS A 199 2.06 15.08 6.09
CA HIS A 199 3.07 14.70 7.08
C HIS A 199 4.00 15.86 7.43
N LYS A 200 4.50 16.59 6.43
CA LYS A 200 5.37 17.76 6.64
C LYS A 200 4.67 18.88 7.42
N ASN A 201 3.36 19.00 7.27
CA ASN A 201 2.53 19.97 7.98
C ASN A 201 2.02 19.50 9.36
N ASN A 202 2.54 18.39 9.88
CA ASN A 202 2.17 17.84 11.20
C ASN A 202 0.67 17.55 11.34
N PHE A 203 0.02 17.10 10.26
CA PHE A 203 -1.32 16.52 10.35
C PHE A 203 -1.20 15.05 10.73
N ILE A 204 -2.20 14.53 11.45
CA ILE A 204 -2.37 13.08 11.57
C ILE A 204 -2.75 12.55 10.19
N VAL A 205 -2.01 11.57 9.69
CA VAL A 205 -2.31 10.96 8.39
C VAL A 205 -2.78 9.53 8.62
N PHE A 206 -4.04 9.29 8.28
CA PHE A 206 -4.64 7.97 8.10
C PHE A 206 -4.45 7.59 6.64
N TYR A 207 -3.44 6.77 6.34
CA TYR A 207 -3.09 6.41 4.97
C TYR A 207 -3.34 4.93 4.68
N ILE A 208 -3.97 4.64 3.55
CA ILE A 208 -4.09 3.29 2.98
C ILE A 208 -3.50 3.32 1.57
N PRO A 209 -2.35 2.68 1.33
CA PRO A 209 -1.68 2.70 0.02
C PRO A 209 -2.36 1.83 -1.03
N SER A 210 -3.28 0.96 -0.63
CA SER A 210 -4.05 0.12 -1.55
C SER A 210 -5.27 -0.48 -0.84
N GLY A 211 -6.47 0.00 -1.17
CA GLY A 211 -7.74 -0.61 -0.79
C GLY A 211 -7.86 -2.06 -1.29
N LYS A 212 -7.24 -2.38 -2.44
CA LYS A 212 -7.18 -3.77 -2.96
C LYS A 212 -6.47 -4.71 -2.01
N TYR A 213 -5.48 -4.25 -1.24
CA TYR A 213 -4.84 -5.11 -0.26
C TYR A 213 -5.81 -5.61 0.82
N TRP A 214 -6.85 -4.83 1.14
CA TRP A 214 -7.88 -5.19 2.12
C TRP A 214 -8.97 -6.09 1.54
N THR A 215 -9.37 -5.88 0.29
CA THR A 215 -10.52 -6.60 -0.30
C THR A 215 -10.12 -7.73 -1.25
N HIS A 216 -8.91 -7.68 -1.82
CA HIS A 216 -8.42 -8.62 -2.83
C HIS A 216 -7.07 -9.25 -2.44
N GLY A 217 -6.58 -8.95 -1.24
CA GLY A 217 -5.31 -9.48 -0.71
C GLY A 217 -5.37 -10.96 -0.38
N SER A 218 -4.19 -11.57 -0.22
CA SER A 218 -4.05 -12.96 0.22
C SER A 218 -3.92 -13.02 1.75
N HIS A 219 -5.04 -12.82 2.46
CA HIS A 219 -5.12 -12.87 3.92
C HIS A 219 -6.43 -13.51 4.38
N ILE A 220 -6.61 -13.68 5.69
CA ILE A 220 -7.88 -14.18 6.27
C ILE A 220 -8.68 -12.99 6.76
N ILE A 221 -9.99 -13.04 6.55
CA ILE A 221 -10.95 -12.15 7.21
C ILE A 221 -11.80 -12.95 8.18
N HIS A 222 -12.29 -12.29 9.23
CA HIS A 222 -13.23 -12.88 10.17
C HIS A 222 -14.29 -11.86 10.56
N MET A 223 -15.48 -12.34 10.92
CA MET A 223 -16.55 -11.49 11.40
C MET A 223 -16.38 -11.27 12.91
N ASN A 224 -16.48 -10.02 13.35
CA ASN A 224 -16.45 -9.67 14.76
C ASN A 224 -17.86 -9.74 15.39
N SER A 225 -17.96 -9.44 16.69
CA SER A 225 -19.23 -9.49 17.43
C SER A 225 -20.29 -8.50 16.94
N THR A 226 -19.91 -7.48 16.16
CA THR A 226 -20.85 -6.50 15.57
C THR A 226 -21.34 -6.91 14.19
N GLY A 227 -20.93 -8.07 13.68
CA GLY A 227 -21.31 -8.55 12.35
C GLY A 227 -20.48 -7.96 11.20
N LEU A 228 -19.39 -7.23 11.51
CA LEU A 228 -18.50 -6.62 10.52
C LEU A 228 -17.24 -7.47 10.34
N TYR A 229 -16.65 -7.40 9.15
CA TYR A 229 -15.42 -8.10 8.81
C TYR A 229 -14.17 -7.31 9.19
N GLU A 230 -13.22 -8.03 9.75
CA GLU A 230 -11.88 -7.56 10.05
C GLU A 230 -10.87 -8.34 9.22
N ALA A 231 -9.79 -7.66 8.83
CA ALA A 231 -8.66 -8.23 8.11
C ALA A 231 -7.40 -8.11 8.99
N PRO A 232 -7.14 -9.05 9.94
CA PRO A 232 -6.12 -8.88 10.99
C PRO A 232 -4.73 -8.53 10.45
N ILE A 233 -4.30 -9.17 9.35
CA ILE A 233 -2.98 -8.91 8.75
C ILE A 233 -2.90 -7.48 8.19
N CYS A 234 -3.97 -7.01 7.55
CA CYS A 234 -4.05 -5.65 7.01
C CYS A 234 -4.09 -4.63 8.15
N THR A 235 -4.91 -4.89 9.18
CA THR A 235 -5.00 -4.10 10.39
C THR A 235 -3.65 -3.97 11.10
N PHE A 236 -2.94 -5.06 11.33
CA PHE A 236 -1.63 -5.06 11.96
C PHE A 236 -0.61 -4.23 11.18
N LYS A 237 -0.54 -4.45 9.85
CA LYS A 237 0.38 -3.71 8.99
C LYS A 237 0.08 -2.21 9.01
N TRP A 238 -1.21 -1.85 8.85
CA TRP A 238 -1.66 -0.48 8.90
C TRP A 238 -1.35 0.17 10.25
N LEU A 239 -1.61 -0.51 11.37
CA LEU A 239 -1.40 0.04 12.70
C LEU A 239 0.09 0.33 12.97
N ARG A 240 0.99 -0.57 12.53
CA ARG A 240 2.44 -0.33 12.59
C ARG A 240 2.86 0.88 11.77
N SER A 241 2.31 1.02 10.57
CA SER A 241 2.56 2.14 9.66
C SER A 241 2.06 3.46 10.26
N PHE A 242 0.78 3.50 10.66
CA PHE A 242 0.13 4.63 11.29
C PHE A 242 0.86 5.09 12.56
N PHE A 243 1.28 4.15 13.41
CA PHE A 243 2.08 4.45 14.60
C PHE A 243 3.42 5.09 14.23
N ALA A 244 4.19 4.45 13.33
CA ALA A 244 5.51 4.93 12.95
C ALA A 244 5.47 6.35 12.36
N SER A 245 4.49 6.63 11.50
CA SER A 245 4.37 7.89 10.78
C SER A 245 3.79 9.05 11.60
N ASN A 246 3.05 8.75 12.68
CA ASN A 246 2.34 9.75 13.49
C ASN A 246 2.82 9.82 14.95
N LYS A 247 3.87 9.09 15.34
CA LYS A 247 4.31 8.92 16.74
C LYS A 247 4.41 10.21 17.56
N HIS A 248 4.86 11.32 16.98
CA HIS A 248 5.05 12.59 17.67
C HIS A 248 3.75 13.32 17.97
N LEU A 249 2.69 13.05 17.18
CA LEU A 249 1.36 13.63 17.34
C LEU A 249 0.49 12.77 18.25
N LEU A 250 0.60 11.45 18.15
CA LEU A 250 -0.21 10.51 18.95
C LEU A 250 0.00 10.67 20.46
N LYS A 251 1.18 11.13 20.90
CA LYS A 251 1.47 11.45 22.31
C LYS A 251 0.59 12.56 22.89
N LYS A 252 0.02 13.41 22.04
CA LYS A 252 -0.81 14.56 22.44
C LYS A 252 -2.30 14.23 22.45
N MET A 253 -2.68 13.04 21.99
CA MET A 253 -4.08 12.63 21.86
C MET A 253 -4.44 11.68 23.00
N PRO A 254 -5.34 12.08 23.92
CA PRO A 254 -5.77 11.22 25.01
C PRO A 254 -6.67 10.09 24.50
N THR A 255 -6.82 9.06 25.33
CA THR A 255 -7.77 7.96 25.16
C THR A 255 -8.95 8.14 26.11
N HIS A 256 -10.15 7.73 25.70
CA HIS A 256 -11.40 7.87 26.44
C HIS A 256 -11.91 6.54 27.05
N GLY A 257 -10.99 5.63 27.40
CA GLY A 257 -11.28 4.57 28.40
C GLY A 257 -11.90 3.26 27.91
N LEU A 258 -11.71 2.86 26.65
CA LEU A 258 -12.07 1.48 26.22
C LEU A 258 -11.02 0.44 26.64
N LEU A 259 -9.80 0.87 26.90
CA LEU A 259 -8.67 0.06 27.38
C LEU A 259 -7.97 0.87 28.47
N ASP A 260 -8.40 0.70 29.73
CA ASP A 260 -8.01 1.49 30.91
C ASP A 260 -6.49 1.58 31.20
N ASN A 261 -5.66 0.86 30.45
CA ASN A 261 -4.22 0.76 30.65
C ASN A 261 -3.38 1.70 29.78
N HIS A 262 -4.01 2.48 28.89
CA HIS A 262 -3.29 3.39 27.98
C HIS A 262 -3.80 4.82 28.17
N SER A 263 -2.90 5.76 28.45
CA SER A 263 -3.23 7.16 28.74
C SER A 263 -3.39 8.03 27.50
N ASN A 264 -2.83 7.59 26.37
CA ASN A 264 -2.80 8.31 25.11
C ASN A 264 -2.76 7.34 23.92
N LEU A 265 -3.06 7.86 22.72
CA LEU A 265 -3.07 7.07 21.49
C LEU A 265 -1.70 6.52 21.11
N TYR A 266 -0.61 7.14 21.56
CA TYR A 266 0.74 6.59 21.33
C TYR A 266 0.90 5.23 22.01
N GLU A 267 0.56 5.14 23.30
CA GLU A 267 0.67 3.89 24.08
C GLU A 267 -0.24 2.80 23.52
N LEU A 268 -1.47 3.16 23.14
CA LEU A 268 -2.42 2.23 22.52
C LEU A 268 -1.91 1.70 21.17
N CYS A 269 -1.41 2.58 20.32
CA CYS A 269 -0.88 2.20 19.02
C CYS A 269 0.42 1.37 19.15
N GLU A 270 1.29 1.71 20.09
CA GLU A 270 2.51 0.94 20.39
C GLU A 270 2.17 -0.48 20.85
N TRP A 271 1.21 -0.61 21.77
CA TRP A 271 0.71 -1.90 22.23
C TRP A 271 0.07 -2.71 21.09
N GLY A 272 -0.80 -2.10 20.29
CA GLY A 272 -1.43 -2.78 19.15
C GLY A 272 -0.46 -3.13 18.03
N ALA A 273 0.59 -2.34 17.82
CA ALA A 273 1.64 -2.58 16.84
C ALA A 273 2.63 -3.69 17.27
N SER A 274 2.59 -4.13 18.53
CA SER A 274 3.51 -5.14 19.07
C SER A 274 3.18 -6.58 18.67
N SER A 275 1.90 -6.90 18.40
CA SER A 275 1.45 -8.24 18.03
C SER A 275 0.20 -8.21 17.15
N LEU A 276 -0.03 -9.30 16.42
CA LEU A 276 -1.21 -9.44 15.56
C LEU A 276 -2.49 -9.50 16.40
N GLU A 277 -2.44 -10.18 17.54
CA GLU A 277 -3.55 -10.36 18.48
C GLU A 277 -4.03 -9.02 19.04
N ASN A 278 -3.10 -8.21 19.54
CA ASN A 278 -3.41 -6.89 20.10
C ASN A 278 -3.94 -5.94 19.02
N SER A 279 -3.47 -6.08 17.78
CA SER A 279 -3.76 -5.13 16.70
C SER A 279 -5.24 -5.01 16.37
N THR A 280 -5.99 -6.10 16.42
CA THR A 280 -7.44 -6.09 16.10
C THR A 280 -8.23 -5.29 17.13
N VAL A 281 -7.95 -5.52 18.41
CA VAL A 281 -8.55 -4.79 19.53
C VAL A 281 -8.13 -3.33 19.51
N ALA A 282 -6.83 -3.06 19.39
CA ALA A 282 -6.28 -1.71 19.34
C ALA A 282 -6.83 -0.91 18.16
N PHE A 283 -6.96 -1.54 16.99
CA PHE A 283 -7.44 -0.90 15.78
C PHE A 283 -8.82 -0.30 15.98
N LYS A 284 -9.79 -1.08 16.47
CA LYS A 284 -11.13 -0.58 16.71
C LYS A 284 -11.13 0.60 17.69
N THR A 285 -10.40 0.49 18.80
CA THR A 285 -10.29 1.58 19.77
C THR A 285 -9.64 2.82 19.16
N VAL A 286 -8.56 2.68 18.39
CA VAL A 286 -7.93 3.79 17.66
C VAL A 286 -8.93 4.45 16.72
N LEU A 287 -9.70 3.68 15.95
CA LEU A 287 -10.73 4.24 15.06
C LEU A 287 -11.77 5.05 15.86
N ASP A 288 -12.26 4.52 16.99
CA ASP A 288 -13.24 5.22 17.82
C ASP A 288 -12.66 6.52 18.41
N GLU A 289 -11.40 6.52 18.87
CA GLU A 289 -10.74 7.74 19.36
C GLU A 289 -10.51 8.79 18.25
N LEU A 290 -10.13 8.36 17.04
CA LEU A 290 -10.02 9.26 15.88
C LEU A 290 -11.41 9.82 15.48
N TYR A 291 -12.47 9.05 15.65
CA TYR A 291 -13.84 9.48 15.42
C TYR A 291 -14.35 10.47 16.49
N ILE A 292 -13.90 10.33 17.74
CA ILE A 292 -14.28 11.23 18.83
C ILE A 292 -13.51 12.56 18.75
N ASP A 293 -12.24 12.53 18.33
CA ASP A 293 -11.42 13.75 18.25
C ASP A 293 -11.95 14.74 17.19
N THR A 294 -12.28 15.95 17.66
CA THR A 294 -12.75 17.08 16.84
C THR A 294 -11.75 18.23 16.75
N SER A 295 -10.55 18.09 17.32
CA SER A 295 -9.58 19.18 17.49
C SER A 295 -8.32 19.01 16.65
N THR A 296 -7.84 17.78 16.53
CA THR A 296 -6.62 17.40 15.82
C THR A 296 -6.90 17.39 14.32
N LYS A 297 -6.02 18.03 13.53
CA LYS A 297 -6.11 18.04 12.07
C LYS A 297 -5.72 16.67 11.50
N MET A 298 -6.63 16.04 10.77
CA MET A 298 -6.47 14.67 10.26
C MET A 298 -6.71 14.59 8.75
N VAL A 299 -5.85 13.90 8.02
CA VAL A 299 -6.01 13.59 6.61
C VAL A 299 -6.26 12.09 6.45
N PHE A 300 -7.37 11.74 5.80
CA PHE A 300 -7.75 10.37 5.46
C PHE A 300 -7.49 10.18 3.96
N ALA A 301 -6.43 9.45 3.63
CA ALA A 301 -5.95 9.25 2.27
C ALA A 301 -6.00 7.76 1.90
N ILE A 302 -6.77 7.41 0.87
CA ILE A 302 -7.00 6.01 0.49
C ILE A 302 -6.75 5.85 -1.02
N ASP A 303 -5.73 5.06 -1.38
CA ASP A 303 -5.55 4.61 -2.77
C ASP A 303 -6.39 3.36 -3.04
N ASP A 304 -6.72 3.12 -4.32
CA ASP A 304 -7.70 2.11 -4.75
C ASP A 304 -9.03 2.19 -3.95
N TYR A 305 -9.55 3.39 -3.71
CA TYR A 305 -10.76 3.59 -2.91
C TYR A 305 -11.99 2.86 -3.49
N ASP A 306 -12.05 2.73 -4.81
CA ASP A 306 -13.08 1.94 -5.50
C ASP A 306 -13.11 0.47 -5.06
N ALA A 307 -11.96 -0.11 -4.73
CA ALA A 307 -11.88 -1.49 -4.26
C ALA A 307 -12.51 -1.70 -2.88
N LEU A 308 -12.68 -0.64 -2.08
CA LEU A 308 -13.39 -0.67 -0.79
C LEU A 308 -14.91 -0.50 -0.95
N GLN A 309 -15.35 0.01 -2.10
CA GLN A 309 -16.76 0.29 -2.39
C GLN A 309 -17.47 -0.83 -3.14
N ASP A 310 -16.76 -1.93 -3.44
CA ASP A 310 -17.25 -3.06 -4.21
C ASP A 310 -17.12 -4.38 -3.43
N TYR A 311 -17.57 -5.48 -4.03
CA TYR A 311 -17.36 -6.82 -3.51
C TYR A 311 -15.88 -7.21 -3.44
N SER A 312 -15.52 -7.81 -2.33
CA SER A 312 -14.20 -8.37 -2.09
C SER A 312 -14.07 -9.74 -2.79
N HIS A 313 -12.84 -10.27 -2.83
CA HIS A 313 -12.57 -11.64 -3.27
C HIS A 313 -12.94 -12.70 -2.22
N PHE A 314 -13.34 -12.27 -1.03
CA PHE A 314 -13.69 -13.17 0.06
C PHE A 314 -15.13 -13.63 -0.06
N HIS A 315 -15.34 -14.89 0.29
CA HIS A 315 -16.64 -15.52 0.24
C HIS A 315 -16.93 -16.22 1.55
N LEU A 316 -18.21 -16.29 1.89
CA LEU A 316 -18.74 -16.97 3.04
C LEU A 316 -19.55 -18.16 2.56
N GLY A 317 -19.37 -19.27 3.25
CA GLY A 317 -20.21 -20.43 3.09
C GLY A 317 -19.98 -21.36 4.26
N GLU A 318 -20.97 -22.18 4.56
CA GLU A 318 -20.77 -23.25 5.53
C GLU A 318 -19.95 -24.35 4.86
N LEU A 319 -18.97 -24.89 5.60
CA LEU A 319 -18.12 -25.97 5.11
C LEU A 319 -18.93 -27.24 4.76
N THR A 320 -20.11 -27.39 5.39
CA THR A 320 -21.09 -28.46 5.15
C THR A 320 -21.67 -28.45 3.73
N HIS A 321 -21.64 -27.30 3.05
CA HIS A 321 -22.19 -27.14 1.70
C HIS A 321 -21.15 -27.25 0.57
N ILE A 322 -19.88 -27.56 0.88
CA ILE A 322 -18.80 -27.61 -0.12
C ILE A 322 -19.08 -28.64 -1.22
N ASP A 323 -19.69 -29.77 -0.87
CA ASP A 323 -19.99 -30.85 -1.83
C ASP A 323 -21.35 -30.66 -2.54
N GLN A 324 -22.11 -29.62 -2.18
CA GLN A 324 -23.43 -29.38 -2.79
C GLN A 324 -23.27 -28.64 -4.11
N THR A 325 -23.52 -29.36 -5.20
CA THR A 325 -23.54 -28.78 -6.55
C THR A 325 -24.54 -27.64 -6.63
N GLY A 326 -24.06 -26.43 -6.92
CA GLY A 326 -24.89 -25.24 -7.09
C GLY A 326 -24.97 -24.32 -5.86
N TYR A 327 -24.37 -24.69 -4.72
CA TYR A 327 -24.24 -23.76 -3.59
C TYR A 327 -23.36 -22.56 -4.00
N ARG A 328 -23.92 -21.36 -3.89
CA ARG A 328 -23.20 -20.11 -4.18
C ARG A 328 -22.72 -19.52 -2.87
N LEU A 329 -21.40 -19.42 -2.72
CA LEU A 329 -20.81 -18.71 -1.58
C LEU A 329 -21.24 -17.23 -1.63
N LYS A 330 -21.60 -16.67 -0.48
CA LYS A 330 -21.94 -15.24 -0.35
C LYS A 330 -20.66 -14.43 -0.49
N HIS A 331 -20.59 -13.54 -1.47
CA HIS A 331 -19.49 -12.57 -1.57
C HIS A 331 -19.57 -11.56 -0.43
N VAL A 332 -18.43 -11.24 0.16
CA VAL A 332 -18.34 -10.18 1.17
C VAL A 332 -18.24 -8.83 0.47
N HIS A 333 -19.08 -7.89 0.84
CA HIS A 333 -19.02 -6.53 0.32
C HIS A 333 -18.01 -5.68 1.10
N GLY A 334 -17.28 -4.76 0.46
CA GLY A 334 -16.31 -3.89 1.15
C GLY A 334 -16.93 -3.06 2.28
N LYS A 335 -18.18 -2.61 2.11
CA LYS A 335 -19.00 -1.97 3.17
C LYS A 335 -19.27 -2.83 4.41
N GLU A 336 -19.09 -4.15 4.33
CA GLU A 336 -19.23 -5.03 5.50
C GLU A 336 -17.94 -5.06 6.34
N TYR A 337 -16.87 -4.31 5.99
CA TYR A 337 -15.63 -4.23 6.77
C TYR A 337 -15.69 -3.13 7.83
N VAL A 338 -15.09 -3.39 9.01
CA VAL A 338 -14.92 -2.40 10.09
C VAL A 338 -14.24 -1.12 9.60
N LEU A 339 -13.20 -1.26 8.77
CA LEU A 339 -12.51 -0.12 8.17
C LEU A 339 -13.46 0.77 7.36
N VAL A 340 -14.26 0.17 6.47
CA VAL A 340 -15.09 0.92 5.52
C VAL A 340 -16.25 1.58 6.24
N GLU A 341 -16.85 0.89 7.20
CA GLU A 341 -17.87 1.46 8.09
C GLU A 341 -17.34 2.71 8.82
N PHE A 342 -16.12 2.64 9.36
CA PHE A 342 -15.47 3.80 9.99
C PHE A 342 -15.23 4.95 9.00
N LEU A 343 -14.71 4.67 7.80
CA LEU A 343 -14.48 5.70 6.79
C LEU A 343 -15.79 6.40 6.38
N ASP A 344 -16.87 5.63 6.24
CA ASP A 344 -18.21 6.17 5.96
C ASP A 344 -18.70 7.05 7.12
N ARG A 345 -18.50 6.65 8.38
CA ARG A 345 -18.78 7.49 9.56
C ARG A 345 -17.99 8.80 9.55
N ILE A 346 -16.68 8.74 9.28
CA ILE A 346 -15.81 9.92 9.19
C ILE A 346 -16.31 10.89 8.11
N MET A 347 -16.61 10.36 6.92
CA MET A 347 -17.09 11.16 5.79
C MET A 347 -18.46 11.77 6.07
N MET A 348 -19.35 11.05 6.76
CA MET A 348 -20.69 11.55 7.10
C MET A 348 -20.66 12.62 8.20
N GLN A 349 -19.77 12.51 9.17
CA GLN A 349 -19.60 13.54 10.21
C GLN A 349 -19.12 14.86 9.61
N ASN A 350 -18.29 14.81 8.56
CA ASN A 350 -17.78 15.96 7.81
C ASN A 350 -17.17 17.06 8.73
N SER A 351 -16.49 16.65 9.80
CA SER A 351 -15.90 17.58 10.77
C SER A 351 -14.85 18.49 10.12
N PRO A 352 -14.72 19.76 10.54
CA PRO A 352 -13.76 20.70 9.96
C PRO A 352 -12.31 20.29 10.19
N ASN A 353 -12.02 19.48 11.22
CA ASN A 353 -10.69 18.97 11.53
C ASN A 353 -10.27 17.74 10.70
N ARG A 354 -11.08 17.31 9.71
CA ARG A 354 -10.81 16.11 8.92
C ARG A 354 -10.85 16.39 7.44
N PHE A 355 -9.89 15.89 6.67
CA PHE A 355 -9.88 16.01 5.22
C PHE A 355 -9.83 14.62 4.60
N PHE A 356 -10.84 14.28 3.80
CA PHE A 356 -10.94 12.97 3.16
C PHE A 356 -10.55 13.06 1.68
N VAL A 357 -9.73 12.13 1.22
CA VAL A 357 -9.33 12.00 -0.18
C VAL A 357 -9.17 10.52 -0.56
N GLY A 358 -9.90 10.09 -1.57
CA GLY A 358 -9.73 8.78 -2.20
C GLY A 358 -9.08 8.92 -3.57
N ALA A 359 -8.29 7.95 -4.01
CA ALA A 359 -7.86 7.80 -5.39
C ALA A 359 -8.46 6.52 -5.99
N GLN A 360 -8.90 6.62 -7.24
CA GLN A 360 -9.58 5.53 -7.94
C GLN A 360 -8.62 4.77 -8.85
N SER A 361 -8.79 3.44 -8.91
CA SER A 361 -7.98 2.53 -9.70
C SER A 361 -8.67 2.06 -10.99
N VAL A 362 -9.44 2.93 -11.66
CA VAL A 362 -10.02 2.77 -13.03
C VAL A 362 -10.96 1.57 -13.25
N GLU A 363 -10.94 0.56 -12.39
CA GLU A 363 -11.62 -0.71 -12.61
C GLU A 363 -13.13 -0.54 -12.58
N LYS A 364 -13.66 0.35 -11.71
CA LYS A 364 -15.09 0.71 -11.68
C LYS A 364 -15.32 2.13 -11.20
N SER A 365 -16.21 2.87 -11.88
CA SER A 365 -16.63 4.21 -11.44
C SER A 365 -17.40 4.12 -10.12
N VAL A 366 -16.96 4.86 -9.11
CA VAL A 366 -17.75 5.07 -7.88
C VAL A 366 -18.83 6.10 -8.20
N LYS A 367 -20.04 5.65 -8.54
CA LYS A 367 -21.11 6.54 -9.07
C LYS A 367 -21.84 7.36 -7.99
N ASP A 368 -21.75 6.95 -6.73
CA ASP A 368 -22.62 7.46 -5.66
C ASP A 368 -21.85 7.99 -4.43
N ALA A 369 -20.54 8.18 -4.53
CA ALA A 369 -19.78 8.75 -3.42
C ALA A 369 -20.08 10.26 -3.32
N PRO A 370 -20.36 10.79 -2.12
CA PRO A 370 -20.62 12.22 -1.91
C PRO A 370 -19.32 13.03 -1.88
N LEU A 371 -18.42 12.76 -2.83
CA LEU A 371 -17.07 13.32 -2.93
C LEU A 371 -16.98 14.25 -4.14
N SER A 372 -16.25 15.36 -4.01
CA SER A 372 -15.89 16.21 -5.15
C SER A 372 -14.91 15.46 -6.05
N ILE A 373 -15.18 15.44 -7.35
CA ILE A 373 -14.35 14.73 -8.31
C ILE A 373 -13.18 15.61 -8.75
N VAL A 374 -11.97 15.10 -8.59
CA VAL A 374 -10.74 15.70 -9.12
C VAL A 374 -10.25 14.82 -10.27
N THR A 375 -10.44 15.28 -11.50
CA THR A 375 -10.08 14.50 -12.70
C THR A 375 -8.63 14.78 -13.11
N VAL A 376 -7.87 13.70 -13.25
CA VAL A 376 -6.49 13.69 -13.69
C VAL A 376 -6.44 13.44 -15.20
N PRO A 377 -5.84 14.34 -16.00
CA PRO A 377 -5.68 14.13 -17.42
C PRO A 377 -4.95 12.83 -17.73
N ASP A 378 -5.44 12.10 -18.73
CA ASP A 378 -4.93 10.80 -19.16
C ASP A 378 -3.49 10.82 -19.66
N VAL A 379 -3.00 12.00 -20.03
CA VAL A 379 -1.65 12.24 -20.55
C VAL A 379 -1.08 13.48 -19.87
N TYR A 380 0.23 13.51 -19.74
CA TYR A 380 0.94 14.71 -19.32
C TYR A 380 0.76 15.83 -20.34
N ASP A 381 0.62 17.05 -19.86
CA ASP A 381 0.78 18.20 -20.75
C ASP A 381 2.24 18.31 -21.23
N PRO A 382 2.54 19.05 -22.32
CA PRO A 382 3.89 19.10 -22.87
C PRO A 382 4.97 19.59 -21.88
N GLN A 383 4.60 20.45 -20.92
CA GLN A 383 5.53 20.95 -19.90
C GLN A 383 5.78 19.88 -18.82
N GLU A 384 4.73 19.24 -18.34
CA GLU A 384 4.81 18.09 -17.42
C GLU A 384 5.67 16.98 -18.03
N LEU A 385 5.44 16.64 -19.30
CA LEU A 385 6.18 15.61 -20.01
C LEU A 385 7.66 15.97 -20.14
N ASN A 386 7.98 17.23 -20.49
CA ASN A 386 9.36 17.67 -20.59
C ASN A 386 10.10 17.53 -19.25
N VAL A 387 9.48 17.93 -18.15
CA VAL A 387 10.03 17.81 -16.80
C VAL A 387 10.29 16.34 -16.43
N MET A 388 9.33 15.46 -16.70
CA MET A 388 9.50 14.03 -16.46
C MET A 388 10.64 13.44 -17.29
N VAL A 389 10.71 13.75 -18.59
CA VAL A 389 11.78 13.28 -19.48
C VAL A 389 13.16 13.77 -19.02
N GLU A 390 13.28 15.05 -18.65
CA GLU A 390 14.52 15.61 -18.12
C GLU A 390 14.94 14.93 -16.81
N TYR A 391 13.99 14.64 -15.93
CA TYR A 391 14.24 13.92 -14.68
C TYR A 391 14.67 12.47 -14.87
N TYR A 392 14.05 11.73 -15.80
CA TYR A 392 14.53 10.40 -16.16
C TYR A 392 15.96 10.46 -16.69
N LYS A 393 16.23 11.40 -17.61
CA LYS A 393 17.59 11.60 -18.13
C LYS A 393 18.58 11.93 -17.02
N SER A 394 18.22 12.78 -16.05
CA SER A 394 19.11 13.13 -14.95
C SER A 394 19.39 11.94 -14.03
N CYS A 395 18.41 11.05 -13.81
CA CYS A 395 18.59 9.84 -13.01
C CYS A 395 19.58 8.83 -13.64
N PHE A 396 19.76 8.85 -14.97
CA PHE A 396 20.61 7.86 -15.66
C PHE A 396 21.99 8.39 -16.10
N LYS A 397 22.27 9.70 -15.99
CA LYS A 397 23.52 10.31 -16.50
C LYS A 397 24.79 9.79 -15.83
N ASP A 398 24.72 9.31 -14.58
CA ASP A 398 25.90 8.83 -13.84
C ASP A 398 26.05 7.30 -13.83
N VAL A 399 25.17 6.57 -14.51
CA VAL A 399 25.27 5.12 -14.61
C VAL A 399 26.29 4.78 -15.71
N SER A 400 27.58 4.90 -15.38
CA SER A 400 28.68 4.31 -16.14
C SER A 400 28.73 2.77 -16.06
N VAL A 401 27.70 2.14 -15.49
CA VAL A 401 27.68 0.73 -15.14
C VAL A 401 27.13 -0.10 -16.30
N LYS A 402 27.98 -1.01 -16.77
CA LYS A 402 27.82 -2.04 -17.81
C LYS A 402 26.69 -3.07 -17.55
N ASP A 403 25.62 -2.71 -16.84
CA ASP A 403 24.54 -3.65 -16.53
C ASP A 403 23.50 -3.67 -17.66
N GLU A 404 23.62 -4.68 -18.53
CA GLU A 404 22.73 -5.02 -19.65
C GLU A 404 21.25 -5.29 -19.27
N LEU A 405 20.87 -5.13 -18.00
CA LEU A 405 19.55 -5.53 -17.49
C LEU A 405 18.43 -4.53 -17.76
N MET A 406 18.74 -3.29 -18.15
CA MET A 406 17.75 -2.27 -18.50
C MET A 406 18.25 -1.44 -19.68
N ASN A 407 17.46 -1.33 -20.74
CA ASN A 407 17.69 -0.34 -21.80
C ASN A 407 16.88 0.92 -21.44
N PRO A 408 17.47 1.92 -20.76
CA PRO A 408 16.77 3.16 -20.39
C PRO A 408 16.21 3.90 -21.60
N GLY A 409 16.76 3.68 -22.80
CA GLY A 409 16.20 4.18 -24.06
C GLY A 409 14.76 3.72 -24.27
N LYS A 410 14.45 2.45 -23.98
CA LYS A 410 13.09 1.91 -24.17
C LYS A 410 12.06 2.57 -23.23
N LEU A 411 12.42 2.82 -21.96
CA LEU A 411 11.53 3.49 -21.00
C LEU A 411 11.25 4.95 -21.42
N ILE A 412 12.30 5.63 -21.89
CA ILE A 412 12.19 7.00 -22.42
C ILE A 412 11.36 7.02 -23.70
N ASP A 413 11.56 6.07 -24.61
CA ASP A 413 10.80 5.94 -25.84
C ASP A 413 9.33 5.63 -25.57
N ASP A 414 9.02 4.75 -24.60
CA ASP A 414 7.65 4.44 -24.20
C ASP A 414 6.95 5.68 -23.62
N LEU A 415 7.66 6.51 -22.82
CA LEU A 415 7.15 7.78 -22.30
C LEU A 415 6.94 8.83 -23.39
N ILE A 416 7.90 8.99 -24.30
CA ILE A 416 7.83 9.97 -25.40
C ILE A 416 6.69 9.61 -26.36
N ASN A 417 6.55 8.32 -26.70
CA ASN A 417 5.60 7.87 -27.71
C ASN A 417 4.17 7.72 -27.16
N ASN A 418 4.00 7.37 -25.88
CA ASN A 418 2.68 7.08 -25.32
C ASN A 418 2.19 8.07 -24.26
N GLY A 419 3.06 8.93 -23.70
CA GLY A 419 2.69 9.94 -22.71
C GLY A 419 2.06 9.40 -21.43
N ARG A 420 2.23 8.10 -21.15
CA ARG A 420 1.57 7.36 -20.06
C ARG A 420 2.58 6.55 -19.25
N PHE A 421 2.26 6.34 -17.97
CA PHE A 421 3.01 5.50 -17.04
C PHE A 421 2.44 4.09 -16.90
#